data_AF-A0A369L051-F1
#
_entry.id   AF-A0A369L051-F1
#
_cell.length_a   1.000
_cell.length_b   1.000
_cell.length_c   1.000
_cell.angle_alpha   90.00
_cell.angle_beta   90.00
_cell.angle_gamma   90.00
#
_symmetry.space_group_name_H-M   'P 1'
#
loop_
_entity.id
_entity.type
_entity.pdbx_description
1 polymer ?
#
loop_
_entity_poly.entity_id
_entity_poly.type
_entity_poly.pdbx_seq_one_letter_code
_entity_poly.pdbx_strand_id
1 'polypeptide(L)'
;MGQWGAITLSTILAAGLWSVPAMAERLEGELDGTEREWFVQSQQEDFSATFTDIGGGDFRIDIVGFIDPDGRRSRDSLSISMALEGGEVIHYDVLNLIGTSVMPPVYTSEGADVRLTLDTFSVEGSVARVAGSVKGTLALQDALGEEPNLEEGIDIDVAFDVTAARIEY
;
A
#
# COMPACT_ATOMS: atom_id res chain seq x y z
N MET A 1 -15.63 58.27 -39.98
CA MET A 1 -14.17 58.51 -39.92
C MET A 1 -13.91 59.29 -38.64
N GLY A 2 -13.17 58.88 -37.61
CA GLY A 2 -12.39 57.68 -37.27
C GLY A 2 -12.29 57.58 -35.72
N GLN A 3 -12.20 56.37 -35.16
CA GLN A 3 -11.04 55.82 -34.41
C GLN A 3 -10.89 56.40 -32.99
N TRP A 4 -11.51 55.81 -31.96
CA TRP A 4 -11.03 54.72 -31.07
C TRP A 4 -9.70 55.02 -30.35
N GLY A 5 -9.80 55.38 -29.06
CA GLY A 5 -8.68 55.47 -28.11
C GLY A 5 -8.87 54.44 -26.99
N ALA A 6 -7.84 53.63 -26.78
CA ALA A 6 -7.80 52.40 -26.00
C ALA A 6 -7.77 52.61 -24.47
N ILE A 7 -8.31 51.65 -23.71
CA ILE A 7 -7.96 51.45 -22.29
C ILE A 7 -7.81 49.94 -22.01
N THR A 8 -6.53 49.55 -21.93
CA THR A 8 -5.88 48.51 -21.12
C THR A 8 -6.70 47.33 -20.55
N LEU A 9 -6.43 46.13 -21.07
CA LEU A 9 -6.68 44.86 -20.38
C LEU A 9 -5.68 44.69 -19.22
N SER A 10 -6.18 44.65 -17.98
CA SER A 10 -5.44 44.11 -16.84
C SER A 10 -5.62 42.60 -16.80
N THR A 11 -4.59 41.85 -17.16
CA THR A 11 -4.55 40.39 -16.99
C THR A 11 -4.06 40.09 -15.57
N ILE A 12 -4.96 39.74 -14.66
CA ILE A 12 -4.58 39.21 -13.34
C ILE A 12 -4.21 37.74 -13.52
N LEU A 13 -2.99 37.39 -13.10
CA LEU A 13 -2.49 36.02 -12.97
C LEU A 13 -3.48 35.20 -12.11
N ALA A 14 -4.16 34.24 -12.74
CA ALA A 14 -4.72 33.12 -12.01
C ALA A 14 -3.55 32.23 -11.59
N ALA A 15 -3.15 32.32 -10.32
CA ALA A 15 -2.29 31.33 -9.71
C ALA A 15 -3.05 29.99 -9.78
N GLY A 16 -2.63 29.14 -10.71
CA GLY A 16 -3.09 27.76 -10.78
C GLY A 16 -2.70 27.08 -9.48
N LEU A 17 -3.68 26.93 -8.58
CA LEU A 17 -3.69 25.85 -7.61
C LEU A 17 -3.65 24.58 -8.45
N TRP A 18 -2.46 24.06 -8.74
CA TRP A 18 -2.32 22.69 -9.15
C TRP A 18 -2.78 21.87 -7.95
N SER A 19 -4.06 21.51 -7.97
CA SER A 19 -4.55 20.36 -7.25
C SER A 19 -3.64 19.23 -7.68
N VAL A 20 -2.68 18.87 -6.82
CA VAL A 20 -2.01 17.58 -6.93
C VAL A 20 -3.17 16.60 -6.97
N PRO A 21 -3.35 15.82 -8.05
CA PRO A 21 -4.37 14.79 -8.04
C PRO A 21 -4.05 13.97 -6.80
N ALA A 22 -5.00 13.85 -5.88
CA ALA A 22 -4.95 12.81 -4.88
C ALA A 22 -4.79 11.52 -5.69
N MET A 23 -3.56 10.99 -5.78
CA MET A 23 -3.32 9.71 -6.40
C MET A 23 -4.17 8.78 -5.56
N ALA A 24 -5.19 8.16 -6.17
CA ALA A 24 -6.02 7.21 -5.46
C ALA A 24 -5.06 6.19 -4.84
N GLU A 25 -5.08 6.06 -3.52
CA GLU A 25 -4.32 5.02 -2.85
C GLU A 25 -4.97 3.70 -3.26
N ARG A 26 -4.20 2.85 -3.93
CA ARG A 26 -4.71 1.59 -4.48
C ARG A 26 -4.01 0.44 -3.77
N LEU A 27 -4.82 -0.45 -3.23
CA LEU A 27 -4.45 -1.84 -2.95
C LEU A 27 -5.62 -2.67 -3.44
N GLU A 28 -5.47 -3.29 -4.61
CA GLU A 28 -6.58 -3.94 -5.31
C GLU A 28 -6.08 -5.09 -6.19
N GLY A 29 -6.95 -6.06 -6.47
CA GLY A 29 -6.63 -7.18 -7.33
C GLY A 29 -7.50 -8.39 -7.05
N GLU A 30 -6.97 -9.57 -7.32
CA GLU A 30 -7.67 -10.84 -7.15
C GLU A 30 -7.13 -11.59 -5.93
N LEU A 31 -8.04 -12.15 -5.12
CA LEU A 31 -7.73 -13.10 -4.06
C LEU A 31 -8.71 -14.27 -4.17
N ASP A 32 -8.18 -15.47 -4.39
CA ASP A 32 -8.95 -16.70 -4.59
C ASP A 32 -10.03 -16.56 -5.68
N GLY A 33 -9.64 -16.05 -6.87
CA GLY A 33 -10.56 -15.85 -7.99
C GLY A 33 -11.57 -14.71 -7.82
N THR A 34 -11.50 -13.95 -6.72
CA THR A 34 -12.44 -12.87 -6.40
C THR A 34 -11.73 -11.52 -6.45
N GLU A 35 -12.23 -10.60 -7.28
CA GLU A 35 -11.78 -9.21 -7.28
C GLU A 35 -12.10 -8.53 -5.94
N ARG A 36 -11.09 -7.85 -5.38
CA ARG A 36 -11.15 -7.14 -4.10
C ARG A 36 -10.40 -5.82 -4.19
N GLU A 37 -10.87 -4.86 -3.40
CA GLU A 37 -10.19 -3.61 -3.10
C GLU A 37 -10.02 -3.53 -1.58
N TRP A 38 -8.84 -3.12 -1.15
CA TRP A 38 -8.50 -2.88 0.25
C TRP A 38 -8.19 -1.40 0.43
N PHE A 39 -8.90 -0.78 1.37
CA PHE A 39 -8.74 0.63 1.69
C PHE A 39 -7.51 0.82 2.58
N VAL A 40 -6.55 1.60 2.09
CA VAL A 40 -5.41 2.10 2.85
C VAL A 40 -5.80 3.45 3.44
N GLN A 41 -5.55 3.63 4.73
CA GLN A 41 -5.88 4.85 5.47
C GLN A 41 -4.69 5.80 5.46
N SER A 42 -4.94 7.07 5.13
CA SER A 42 -3.90 8.11 5.07
C SER A 42 -4.31 9.46 5.68
N GLN A 43 -5.32 9.47 6.57
CA GLN A 43 -5.83 10.70 7.16
C GLN A 43 -5.20 11.04 8.53
N GLN A 44 -4.60 12.22 8.60
CA GLN A 44 -4.13 12.98 9.78
C GLN A 44 -3.13 12.26 10.71
N GLU A 45 -3.54 11.20 11.40
CA GLU A 45 -2.76 10.51 12.44
C GLU A 45 -2.77 8.98 12.31
N ASP A 46 -3.65 8.43 11.47
CA ASP A 46 -3.83 6.99 11.28
C ASP A 46 -3.40 6.60 9.85
N PHE A 47 -2.09 6.43 9.64
CA PHE A 47 -1.55 5.88 8.39
C PHE A 47 -1.47 4.36 8.50
N SER A 48 -2.16 3.64 7.61
CA SER A 48 -2.03 2.18 7.52
C SER A 48 -0.91 1.75 6.58
N ALA A 49 -0.26 2.70 5.90
CA ALA A 49 0.99 2.52 5.19
C ALA A 49 2.10 3.37 5.83
N THR A 50 3.20 2.74 6.21
CA THR A 50 4.32 3.40 6.90
C THR A 50 5.67 2.95 6.38
N PHE A 51 6.70 3.76 6.60
CA PHE A 51 8.08 3.36 6.38
C PHE A 51 9.00 3.87 7.49
N THR A 52 10.05 3.08 7.78
CA THR A 52 11.14 3.42 8.69
C THR A 52 12.44 3.45 7.91
N ASP A 53 13.20 4.53 8.06
CA ASP A 53 14.58 4.62 7.58
C ASP A 53 15.50 4.01 8.65
N ILE A 54 16.13 2.87 8.34
CA ILE A 54 17.03 2.16 9.27
C ILE A 54 18.50 2.55 9.03
N GLY A 55 18.76 3.53 8.15
CA GLY A 55 20.08 4.03 7.80
C GLY A 55 20.73 3.27 6.65
N GLY A 56 21.78 3.85 6.06
CA GLY A 56 22.55 3.18 5.00
C GLY A 56 21.86 3.06 3.65
N GLY A 57 20.65 3.62 3.49
CA GLY A 57 19.81 3.42 2.30
C GLY A 57 18.83 2.25 2.46
N ASP A 58 18.72 1.70 3.66
CA ASP A 58 17.87 0.56 3.97
C ASP A 58 16.57 1.04 4.62
N PHE A 59 15.47 0.37 4.27
CA PHE A 59 14.13 0.78 4.68
C PHE A 59 13.30 -0.42 5.11
N ARG A 60 12.41 -0.20 6.08
CA ARG A 60 11.27 -1.10 6.34
C ARG A 60 10.00 -0.41 5.90
N ILE A 61 9.14 -1.11 5.18
CA ILE A 61 7.87 -0.60 4.70
C ILE A 61 6.77 -1.56 5.13
N ASP A 62 5.68 -1.03 5.66
CA ASP A 62 4.52 -1.79 6.09
C ASP A 62 3.27 -1.16 5.48
N ILE A 63 2.51 -1.93 4.71
CA ILE A 63 1.25 -1.51 4.07
C ILE A 63 0.15 -2.42 4.59
N VAL A 64 -0.89 -1.85 5.18
CA VAL A 64 -2.08 -2.57 5.61
C VAL A 64 -3.30 -1.95 4.95
N GLY A 65 -4.10 -2.77 4.27
CA GLY A 65 -5.40 -2.35 3.75
C GLY A 65 -6.53 -3.22 4.28
N PHE A 66 -7.71 -2.61 4.41
CA PHE A 66 -8.89 -3.22 5.01
C PHE A 66 -10.02 -3.29 4.00
N ILE A 67 -10.83 -4.35 4.02
CA ILE A 67 -12.02 -4.46 3.14
C ILE A 67 -13.08 -3.39 3.50
N ASP A 68 -13.16 -3.00 4.77
CA ASP A 68 -14.06 -1.94 5.24
C ASP A 68 -13.31 -0.59 5.30
N PRO A 69 -13.77 0.45 4.58
CA PRO A 69 -13.13 1.76 4.60
C PRO A 69 -13.16 2.43 5.98
N ASP A 70 -14.08 2.03 6.88
CA ASP A 70 -14.11 2.53 8.27
C ASP A 70 -13.05 1.85 9.16
N GLY A 71 -12.34 0.83 8.64
CA GLY A 71 -11.02 0.29 9.04
C GLY A 71 -10.86 -0.31 10.44
N ARG A 72 -11.60 0.18 11.44
CA ARG A 72 -11.40 -0.13 12.87
C ARG A 72 -12.20 -1.33 13.36
N ARG A 73 -13.11 -1.88 12.54
CA ARG A 73 -13.94 -3.04 12.92
C ARG A 73 -13.78 -4.25 12.00
N SER A 74 -13.22 -4.08 10.80
CA SER A 74 -12.89 -5.22 9.95
C SER A 74 -11.62 -5.87 10.44
N ARG A 75 -11.70 -7.18 10.69
CA ARG A 75 -10.53 -8.05 10.92
C ARG A 75 -9.97 -8.63 9.61
N ASP A 76 -10.70 -8.43 8.52
CA ASP A 76 -10.33 -8.87 7.17
C ASP A 76 -9.46 -7.79 6.54
N SER A 77 -8.17 -8.08 6.42
CA SER A 77 -7.14 -7.14 5.99
C SER A 77 -6.03 -7.86 5.24
N LEU A 78 -5.42 -7.15 4.30
CA LEU A 78 -4.20 -7.55 3.62
C LEU A 78 -3.05 -6.70 4.12
N SER A 79 -2.02 -7.34 4.66
CA SER A 79 -0.76 -6.73 5.09
C SER A 79 0.36 -7.13 4.16
N ILE A 80 1.17 -6.15 3.75
CA ILE A 80 2.37 -6.33 2.94
C ILE A 80 3.51 -5.61 3.67
N SER A 81 4.47 -6.38 4.17
CA SER A 81 5.68 -5.86 4.79
C SER A 81 6.87 -6.17 3.90
N MET A 82 7.82 -5.24 3.79
CA MET A 82 9.05 -5.46 3.02
C MET A 82 10.24 -4.74 3.64
N ALA A 83 11.41 -5.34 3.50
CA ALA A 83 12.69 -4.75 3.84
C ALA A 83 13.49 -4.48 2.56
N LEU A 84 14.00 -3.27 2.44
CA LEU A 84 14.85 -2.84 1.34
C LEU A 84 16.29 -2.70 1.83
N GLU A 85 17.23 -3.21 1.05
CA GLU A 85 18.68 -2.97 1.22
C GLU A 85 19.21 -2.36 -0.07
N GLY A 86 19.81 -1.16 0.02
CA GLY A 86 20.31 -0.46 -1.18
C GLY A 86 19.25 -0.22 -2.28
N GLY A 87 17.96 -0.19 -1.91
CA GLY A 87 16.83 -0.03 -2.83
C GLY A 87 16.27 -1.32 -3.43
N GLU A 88 16.84 -2.48 -3.12
CA GLU A 88 16.34 -3.79 -3.55
C GLU A 88 15.56 -4.48 -2.44
N VAL A 89 14.49 -5.20 -2.79
CA VAL A 89 13.72 -6.01 -1.83
C VAL A 89 14.56 -7.23 -1.43
N ILE A 90 14.97 -7.28 -0.16
CA ILE A 90 15.71 -8.43 0.39
C ILE A 90 14.82 -9.39 1.18
N HIS A 91 13.67 -8.91 1.65
CA HIS A 91 12.70 -9.68 2.42
C HIS A 91 11.31 -9.08 2.24
N TYR A 92 10.28 -9.93 2.25
CA TYR A 92 8.89 -9.50 2.33
C TYR A 92 8.03 -10.55 3.02
N ASP A 93 6.93 -10.07 3.60
CA ASP A 93 5.86 -10.90 4.16
C ASP A 93 4.51 -10.37 3.66
N VAL A 94 3.62 -11.28 3.27
CA VAL A 94 2.25 -10.97 2.89
C VAL A 94 1.34 -11.79 3.79
N LEU A 95 0.41 -11.12 4.45
CA LEU A 95 -0.55 -11.73 5.38
C LEU A 95 -1.97 -11.29 5.04
N ASN A 96 -2.84 -12.26 4.80
CA ASN A 96 -4.28 -12.03 4.73
C ASN A 96 -4.95 -12.68 5.96
N LEU A 97 -5.46 -11.84 6.86
CA LEU A 97 -6.10 -12.27 8.11
C LEU A 97 -7.51 -12.79 7.83
N ILE A 98 -7.81 -14.03 8.23
CA ILE A 98 -9.11 -14.66 7.96
C ILE A 98 -9.84 -15.05 9.25
N GLY A 99 -11.04 -14.50 9.42
CA GLY A 99 -11.95 -14.87 10.51
C GLY A 99 -11.98 -13.86 11.67
N THR A 100 -12.71 -14.23 12.72
CA THR A 100 -13.14 -13.29 13.78
C THR A 100 -12.59 -13.63 15.16
N SER A 101 -11.75 -14.66 15.27
CA SER A 101 -11.17 -15.10 16.54
C SER A 101 -10.05 -14.17 17.02
N VAL A 102 -9.58 -14.38 18.27
CA VAL A 102 -8.46 -13.61 18.85
C VAL A 102 -7.12 -13.95 18.17
N MET A 103 -6.97 -15.19 17.71
CA MET A 103 -5.85 -15.67 16.90
C MET A 103 -6.43 -16.32 15.64
N PRO A 104 -6.85 -15.50 14.67
CA PRO A 104 -7.45 -16.02 13.45
C PRO A 104 -6.39 -16.76 12.64
N PRO A 105 -6.79 -17.78 11.86
CA PRO A 105 -5.93 -18.31 10.82
C PRO A 105 -5.53 -17.18 9.85
N VAL A 106 -4.43 -17.40 9.12
CA VAL A 106 -3.92 -16.46 8.12
C VAL A 106 -3.57 -17.19 6.84
N TYR A 107 -3.70 -16.51 5.72
CA TYR A 107 -2.96 -16.87 4.53
C TYR A 107 -1.67 -16.07 4.50
N THR A 108 -0.53 -16.74 4.35
CA THR A 108 0.80 -16.15 4.49
C THR A 108 1.71 -16.45 3.30
N SER A 109 2.67 -15.58 3.01
CA SER A 109 3.76 -15.85 2.07
C SER A 109 4.83 -16.78 2.64
N GLU A 110 4.85 -17.01 3.95
CA GLU A 110 5.76 -17.97 4.59
C GLU A 110 5.47 -19.40 4.10
N GLY A 111 6.50 -20.12 3.65
CA GLY A 111 6.33 -21.47 3.10
C GLY A 111 5.52 -21.54 1.80
N ALA A 112 5.21 -20.41 1.18
CA ALA A 112 4.32 -20.29 0.04
C ALA A 112 5.07 -20.03 -1.29
N ASP A 113 4.34 -20.04 -2.41
CA ASP A 113 4.89 -19.68 -3.73
C ASP A 113 4.34 -18.32 -4.16
N VAL A 114 4.83 -17.27 -3.53
CA VAL A 114 4.44 -15.87 -3.80
C VAL A 114 5.66 -15.09 -4.22
N ARG A 115 5.50 -14.15 -5.16
CA ARG A 115 6.52 -13.17 -5.55
C ARG A 115 6.00 -11.76 -5.31
N LEU A 116 6.82 -10.95 -4.64
CA LEU A 116 6.64 -9.50 -4.57
C LEU A 116 7.55 -8.82 -5.60
N THR A 117 7.01 -7.87 -6.35
CA THR A 117 7.75 -6.98 -7.25
C THR A 117 7.54 -5.54 -6.79
N LEU A 118 8.62 -4.81 -6.57
CA LEU A 118 8.59 -3.39 -6.24
C LEU A 118 8.94 -2.57 -7.48
N ASP A 119 7.99 -1.77 -7.97
CA ASP A 119 8.16 -0.95 -9.18
C ASP A 119 8.64 0.46 -8.82
N THR A 120 8.23 1.00 -7.67
CA THR A 120 8.62 2.35 -7.24
C THR A 120 8.71 2.42 -5.73
N PHE A 121 9.84 2.95 -5.26
CA PHE A 121 9.99 3.46 -3.91
C PHE A 121 10.72 4.81 -3.97
N SER A 122 10.03 5.89 -3.61
CA SER A 122 10.58 7.24 -3.66
C SER A 122 10.15 8.02 -2.42
N VAL A 123 11.13 8.58 -1.71
CA VAL A 123 10.94 9.31 -0.46
C VAL A 123 10.99 10.83 -0.72
N GLU A 124 9.96 11.54 -0.27
CA GLU A 124 9.86 13.00 -0.31
C GLU A 124 9.56 13.52 1.11
N GLY A 125 10.62 13.82 1.87
CA GLY A 125 10.51 14.27 3.25
C GLY A 125 9.96 13.20 4.19
N SER A 126 8.76 13.41 4.71
CA SER A 126 8.07 12.53 5.65
C SER A 126 7.10 11.54 4.99
N VAL A 127 7.04 11.52 3.66
CA VAL A 127 6.19 10.59 2.90
C VAL A 127 7.01 9.83 1.87
N ALA A 128 6.57 8.63 1.53
CA ALA A 128 7.12 7.84 0.43
C ALA A 128 6.00 7.34 -0.46
N ARG A 129 6.21 7.37 -1.78
CA ARG A 129 5.37 6.60 -2.71
C ARG A 129 5.90 5.18 -2.80
N VAL A 130 5.02 4.21 -2.65
CA VAL A 130 5.34 2.78 -2.72
C VAL A 130 4.40 2.13 -3.72
N ALA A 131 4.94 1.59 -4.81
CA ALA A 131 4.14 0.93 -5.84
C ALA A 131 4.77 -0.40 -6.29
N GLY A 132 3.93 -1.39 -6.56
CA GLY A 132 4.36 -2.74 -6.90
C GLY A 132 3.22 -3.74 -7.01
N SER A 133 3.56 -5.02 -6.96
CA SER A 133 2.60 -6.12 -7.04
C SER A 133 3.03 -7.35 -6.23
N VAL A 134 2.04 -8.16 -5.86
CA VAL A 134 2.19 -9.47 -5.22
C VAL A 134 1.43 -10.49 -6.04
N LYS A 135 2.08 -11.58 -6.42
CA LYS A 135 1.48 -12.62 -7.26
C LYS A 135 1.93 -14.02 -6.88
N GLY A 136 1.01 -14.99 -6.85
CA GLY A 136 1.31 -16.40 -6.58
C GLY A 136 0.24 -17.07 -5.73
N THR A 137 0.64 -18.01 -4.87
CA THR A 137 -0.25 -18.75 -3.97
C THR A 137 0.24 -18.59 -2.53
N LEU A 138 -0.59 -18.00 -1.67
CA LEU A 138 -0.36 -17.91 -0.22
C LEU A 138 -0.69 -19.25 0.44
N ALA A 139 0.06 -19.65 1.47
CA ALA A 139 -0.18 -20.86 2.23
C ALA A 139 -1.10 -20.58 3.44
N LEU A 140 -1.96 -21.54 3.78
CA LEU A 140 -2.81 -21.44 4.98
C LEU A 140 -1.99 -21.74 6.24
N GLN A 141 -2.07 -20.88 7.24
CA GLN A 141 -1.53 -21.14 8.57
C GLN A 141 -2.68 -21.06 9.59
N ASP A 142 -3.03 -22.21 10.16
CA ASP A 142 -4.18 -22.33 11.07
C ASP A 142 -3.98 -21.61 12.41
N ALA A 143 -2.74 -21.61 12.90
CA ALA A 143 -2.36 -20.93 14.13
C ALA A 143 -0.92 -20.41 14.08
N LEU A 144 -0.64 -19.36 14.86
CA LEU A 144 0.70 -18.80 14.97
C LEU A 144 1.70 -19.86 15.46
N GLY A 145 2.77 -20.05 14.68
CA GLY A 145 3.83 -21.01 14.98
C GLY A 145 3.57 -22.43 14.47
N GLU A 146 2.43 -22.68 13.84
CA GLU A 146 2.22 -23.87 13.02
C GLU A 146 2.82 -23.67 11.62
N GLU A 147 3.21 -24.78 10.99
CA GLU A 147 3.78 -24.74 9.63
C GLU A 147 2.69 -24.40 8.61
N PRO A 148 2.92 -23.42 7.71
CA PRO A 148 1.95 -23.10 6.67
C PRO A 148 1.74 -24.28 5.68
N ASN A 149 0.48 -24.52 5.30
CA ASN A 149 0.06 -25.53 4.35
C ASN A 149 -0.24 -24.90 2.97
N LEU A 150 0.61 -25.17 1.99
CA LEU A 150 0.44 -24.72 0.60
C LEU A 150 -0.67 -25.48 -0.14
N GLU A 151 -0.97 -26.73 0.23
CA GLU A 151 -2.04 -27.51 -0.43
C GLU A 151 -3.44 -26.91 -0.17
N GLU A 152 -3.60 -26.22 0.95
CA GLU A 152 -4.80 -25.46 1.32
C GLU A 152 -4.64 -23.96 1.06
N GLY A 153 -3.64 -23.58 0.26
CA GLY A 153 -3.35 -22.21 -0.09
C GLY A 153 -4.38 -21.57 -1.04
N ILE A 154 -4.28 -20.25 -1.20
CA ILE A 154 -5.11 -19.47 -2.11
C ILE A 154 -4.27 -18.61 -3.04
N ASP A 155 -4.78 -18.38 -4.25
CA ASP A 155 -4.12 -17.54 -5.24
C ASP A 155 -4.28 -16.05 -4.89
N ILE A 156 -3.23 -15.28 -5.16
CA ILE A 156 -3.17 -13.83 -5.00
C ILE A 156 -2.58 -13.18 -6.27
N ASP A 157 -3.20 -12.10 -6.72
CA ASP A 157 -2.72 -11.22 -7.79
C ASP A 157 -3.14 -9.78 -7.49
N VAL A 158 -2.33 -9.08 -6.70
CA VAL A 158 -2.67 -7.76 -6.16
C VAL A 158 -1.62 -6.73 -6.56
N ALA A 159 -2.09 -5.54 -6.94
CA ALA A 159 -1.24 -4.38 -7.18
C ALA A 159 -1.43 -3.34 -6.06
N PHE A 160 -0.37 -2.60 -5.78
CA PHE A 160 -0.40 -1.49 -4.83
C PHE A 160 0.27 -0.24 -5.40
N ASP A 161 -0.28 0.92 -5.08
CA ASP A 161 0.31 2.26 -5.30
C ASP A 161 -0.22 3.17 -4.19
N VAL A 162 0.59 3.34 -3.14
CA VAL A 162 0.18 3.95 -1.88
C VAL A 162 1.18 5.01 -1.41
N THR A 163 0.70 5.91 -0.57
CA THR A 163 1.55 6.85 0.17
C THR A 163 1.80 6.31 1.57
N ALA A 164 3.07 6.07 1.90
CA ALA A 164 3.50 5.63 3.22
C ALA A 164 4.05 6.81 4.03
N ALA A 165 3.66 6.92 5.30
CA ALA A 165 4.19 7.93 6.22
C ALA A 165 5.45 7.46 6.92
N ARG A 166 6.41 8.37 7.14
CA ARG A 166 7.60 8.09 7.94
C ARG A 166 7.21 7.88 9.40
N ILE A 167 7.71 6.82 10.02
CA ILE A 167 7.68 6.63 11.47
C ILE A 167 9.10 6.70 12.06
N GLU A 168 9.22 7.32 13.23
CA GLU A 168 10.47 7.43 14.00
C GLU A 168 10.27 6.75 15.36
N TYR A 169 11.28 6.02 15.83
CA TYR A 169 11.28 5.32 17.12
C TYR A 169 12.28 5.95 18.10
#